data_AF-A0A958R4K0-F1
#
_entry.id   AF-A0A958R4K0-F1
#
_cell.length_a   1.000
_cell.length_b   1.000
_cell.length_c   1.000
_cell.angle_alpha   90.00
_cell.angle_beta   90.00
_cell.angle_gamma   90.00
#
_symmetry.space_group_name_H-M   'P 1'
#
loop_
_entity.id
_entity.type
_entity.pdbx_description
1 polymer ?
#
loop_
_entity_poly.entity_id
_entity_poly.type
_entity_poly.pdbx_seq_one_letter_code
_entity_poly.pdbx_strand_id
1 'polypeptide(L)'
;MKLKERQRDSRFLKTMGFLVAKNLLKTNREDIQPRARVKLAIKDVLWAGNNVEPRILEVLPAALIHFPKTFKGLDQLPKELSSIVEQIRRQQTDGPDYKGLKYRDMYRWANFDLPDKRTRPVKDKRVTKSFRLHPDAYKKLKEKAEEADQTMTSYLEGLILA
;
A
#
# COMPACT_ATOMS: atom_id res chain seq x y z
N MET A 1 23.72 -21.61 6.69
CA MET A 1 24.02 -20.16 6.82
C MET A 1 23.44 -19.64 8.13
N LYS A 2 24.30 -19.17 9.03
CA LYS A 2 23.91 -18.59 10.33
C LYS A 2 23.22 -17.25 10.13
N LEU A 3 22.33 -16.85 11.04
CA LEU A 3 21.55 -15.60 10.92
C LEU A 3 22.43 -14.36 10.65
N LYS A 4 23.57 -14.25 11.34
CA LYS A 4 24.54 -13.16 11.15
C LYS A 4 25.09 -13.08 9.73
N GLU A 5 25.27 -14.22 9.06
CA GLU A 5 25.72 -14.25 7.65
C GLU A 5 24.59 -13.79 6.73
N ARG A 6 23.34 -14.24 6.97
CA ARG A 6 22.17 -13.81 6.19
C ARG A 6 21.91 -12.30 6.30
N GLN A 7 22.22 -11.73 7.46
CA GLN A 7 22.11 -10.29 7.72
C GLN A 7 23.13 -9.43 6.98
N ARG A 8 24.19 -10.01 6.45
CA ARG A 8 25.19 -9.35 5.58
C ARG A 8 24.91 -9.58 4.10
N ASP A 9 23.91 -10.41 3.77
CA ASP A 9 23.55 -10.71 2.39
C ASP A 9 23.00 -9.47 1.68
N SER A 10 23.47 -9.24 0.46
CA SER A 10 23.08 -8.07 -0.33
C SER A 10 21.57 -7.98 -0.58
N ARG A 11 20.86 -9.12 -0.65
CA ARG A 11 19.41 -9.19 -0.82
C ARG A 11 18.68 -8.56 0.36
N PHE A 12 19.12 -8.90 1.57
CA PHE A 12 18.58 -8.33 2.81
C PHE A 12 18.93 -6.85 2.94
N LEU A 13 20.20 -6.48 2.77
CA LEU A 13 20.66 -5.10 2.91
C LEU A 13 19.96 -4.15 1.92
N LYS A 14 19.78 -4.56 0.66
CA LYS A 14 19.06 -3.77 -0.34
C LYS A 14 17.58 -3.61 0.02
N THR A 15 16.93 -4.69 0.45
CA THR A 15 15.52 -4.69 0.84
C THR A 15 15.28 -3.78 2.03
N MET A 16 16.06 -3.95 3.10
CA MET A 16 15.98 -3.09 4.29
C MET A 16 16.32 -1.64 3.98
N GLY A 17 17.39 -1.38 3.22
CA GLY A 17 17.76 -0.03 2.83
C GLY A 17 16.64 0.70 2.07
N PHE A 18 15.91 -0.01 1.20
CA PHE A 18 14.73 0.56 0.55
C PHE A 18 13.60 0.86 1.54
N LEU A 19 13.22 -0.10 2.38
CA LEU A 19 12.12 0.05 3.33
C LEU A 19 12.39 1.16 4.35
N VAL A 20 13.64 1.29 4.81
CA VAL A 20 14.10 2.39 5.67
C VAL A 20 14.03 3.72 4.93
N ALA A 21 14.51 3.78 3.68
CA ALA A 21 14.42 5.01 2.88
C ALA A 21 12.98 5.45 2.57
N LYS A 22 12.01 4.53 2.63
CA LYS A 22 10.58 4.81 2.47
C LYS A 22 9.85 5.00 3.80
N ASN A 23 10.56 4.99 4.93
CA ASN A 23 9.99 5.05 6.28
C ASN A 23 8.96 3.95 6.57
N LEU A 24 9.01 2.83 5.85
CA LEU A 24 8.17 1.66 6.12
C LEU A 24 8.74 0.83 7.27
N LEU A 25 10.06 0.87 7.47
CA LEU A 25 10.73 0.26 8.63
C LEU A 25 11.76 1.22 9.20
N LYS A 26 12.12 1.00 10.47
CA LYS A 26 13.22 1.67 11.16
C LYS A 26 14.24 0.63 11.60
N THR A 27 15.51 1.02 11.64
CA THR A 27 16.60 0.18 12.12
C THR A 27 17.64 1.03 12.85
N ASN A 28 18.29 0.44 13.84
CA ASN A 28 19.44 1.00 14.55
C ASN A 28 20.78 0.47 14.01
N ARG A 29 20.76 -0.29 12.91
CA ARG A 29 21.95 -0.86 12.29
C ARG A 29 22.61 0.13 11.35
N GLU A 30 23.88 0.41 11.58
CA GLU A 30 24.68 1.36 10.78
C GLU A 30 25.00 0.85 9.37
N ASP A 31 25.04 -0.48 9.17
CA ASP A 31 25.34 -1.09 7.87
C ASP A 31 24.16 -1.06 6.88
N ILE A 32 22.96 -0.71 7.36
CA ILE A 32 21.78 -0.54 6.52
C ILE A 32 21.68 0.92 6.10
N GLN A 33 22.28 1.23 4.95
CA GLN A 33 22.14 2.55 4.35
C GLN A 33 20.77 2.71 3.64
N PRO A 34 20.05 3.83 3.84
CA PRO A 34 18.82 4.12 3.12
C PRO A 34 19.06 4.19 1.59
N ARG A 35 18.26 3.45 0.81
CA ARG A 35 18.35 3.39 -0.66
C ARG A 35 17.00 3.62 -1.33
N ALA A 36 16.66 4.89 -1.58
CA ALA A 36 15.33 5.27 -2.10
C ALA A 36 15.08 4.88 -3.57
N ARG A 37 16.14 4.72 -4.37
CA ARG A 37 16.09 4.46 -5.83
C ARG A 37 16.76 3.13 -6.15
N VAL A 38 16.08 2.02 -5.86
CA VAL A 38 16.55 0.67 -6.19
C VAL A 38 15.48 -0.11 -6.93
N LYS A 39 15.89 -1.19 -7.60
CA LYS A 39 14.98 -2.22 -8.09
C LYS A 39 15.17 -3.46 -7.23
N LEU A 40 14.06 -4.04 -6.78
CA LEU A 40 14.07 -5.23 -5.92
C LEU A 40 13.39 -6.38 -6.66
N ALA A 41 14.03 -7.55 -6.70
CA ALA A 41 13.38 -8.75 -7.19
C ALA A 41 12.49 -9.33 -6.07
N ILE A 42 11.26 -9.73 -6.38
CA ILE A 42 10.32 -10.27 -5.39
C ILE A 42 10.91 -11.47 -4.65
N LYS A 43 11.57 -12.40 -5.36
CA LYS A 43 12.27 -13.53 -4.72
C LYS A 43 13.25 -13.12 -3.63
N ASP A 44 13.95 -12.00 -3.80
CA ASP A 44 14.97 -11.54 -2.85
C ASP A 44 14.33 -10.91 -1.61
N VAL A 45 13.22 -10.20 -1.81
CA VAL A 45 12.41 -9.62 -0.73
C VAL A 45 11.74 -10.72 0.09
N LEU A 46 11.14 -11.70 -0.58
CA LEU A 46 10.57 -12.89 0.07
C LEU A 46 11.65 -13.66 0.82
N TRP A 47 12.83 -13.84 0.23
CA TRP A 47 13.94 -14.48 0.91
C TRP A 47 14.34 -13.71 2.18
N ALA A 48 14.52 -12.38 2.10
CA ALA A 48 14.91 -11.55 3.22
C ALA A 48 13.87 -11.59 4.35
N GLY A 49 12.58 -11.56 4.00
CA GLY A 49 11.48 -11.64 4.95
C GLY A 49 11.35 -13.00 5.62
N ASN A 50 11.46 -14.09 4.85
CA ASN A 50 11.32 -15.45 5.39
C ASN A 50 12.53 -15.90 6.21
N ASN A 51 13.73 -15.39 5.92
CA ASN A 51 14.98 -15.94 6.46
C ASN A 51 15.74 -15.03 7.41
N VAL A 52 15.38 -13.74 7.48
CA VAL A 52 16.15 -12.73 8.21
C VAL A 52 15.28 -11.83 9.09
N GLU A 53 14.29 -11.15 8.51
CA GLU A 53 13.46 -10.17 9.22
C GLU A 53 11.99 -10.26 8.75
N PRO A 54 11.12 -10.96 9.50
CA PRO A 54 9.72 -11.16 9.14
C PRO A 54 8.92 -9.87 8.92
N ARG A 55 9.27 -8.77 9.60
CA ARG A 55 8.61 -7.46 9.42
C ARG A 55 8.71 -6.93 7.99
N ILE A 56 9.68 -7.41 7.19
CA ILE A 56 9.73 -7.13 5.75
C ILE A 56 8.45 -7.61 5.06
N LEU A 57 7.94 -8.79 5.41
CA LEU A 57 6.70 -9.35 4.82
C LEU A 57 5.46 -8.60 5.31
N GLU A 58 5.48 -8.08 6.53
CA GLU A 58 4.39 -7.28 7.11
C GLU A 58 4.19 -5.96 6.35
N VAL A 59 5.28 -5.27 5.99
CA VAL A 59 5.21 -4.00 5.25
C VAL A 59 5.20 -4.17 3.74
N LEU A 60 5.44 -5.38 3.23
CA LEU A 60 5.54 -5.65 1.80
C LEU A 60 4.25 -5.29 1.05
N PRO A 61 3.03 -5.58 1.54
CA PRO A 61 1.80 -5.15 0.86
C PRO A 61 1.73 -3.63 0.67
N ALA A 62 2.05 -2.86 1.72
CA ALA A 62 2.11 -1.40 1.62
C ALA A 62 3.14 -0.94 0.58
N ALA A 63 4.32 -1.56 0.58
CA ALA A 63 5.37 -1.24 -0.38
C ALA A 63 4.97 -1.54 -1.84
N LEU A 64 4.30 -2.68 -2.09
CA LEU A 64 3.82 -3.08 -3.41
C LEU A 64 2.72 -2.16 -3.93
N ILE A 65 1.85 -1.66 -3.05
CA ILE A 65 0.77 -0.75 -3.43
C ILE A 65 1.33 0.64 -3.75
N HIS A 66 2.19 1.18 -2.88
CA HIS A 66 2.68 2.56 -3.01
C HIS A 66 3.84 2.71 -3.99
N PHE A 67 4.65 1.67 -4.17
CA PHE A 67 5.87 1.71 -4.99
C PHE A 67 6.00 0.53 -5.96
N PRO A 68 4.96 0.19 -6.77
CA PRO A 68 4.95 -1.01 -7.60
C PRO A 68 6.12 -1.05 -8.60
N LYS A 69 6.52 0.12 -9.13
CA LYS A 69 7.64 0.24 -10.09
C LYS A 69 9.00 -0.15 -9.50
N THR A 70 9.14 -0.27 -8.18
CA THR A 70 10.39 -0.70 -7.52
C THR A 70 10.61 -2.19 -7.72
N PHE A 71 9.53 -2.97 -7.79
CA PHE A 71 9.59 -4.43 -7.76
C PHE A 71 9.67 -5.04 -9.16
N LYS A 72 10.46 -6.10 -9.30
CA LYS A 72 10.60 -6.94 -10.49
C LYS A 72 10.17 -8.37 -10.17
N GLY A 73 9.57 -9.05 -11.13
CA GLY A 73 9.14 -10.44 -10.96
C GLY A 73 7.88 -10.57 -10.09
N LEU A 74 6.85 -9.74 -10.32
CA LEU A 74 5.60 -9.79 -9.55
C LEU A 74 4.86 -11.13 -9.68
N ASP A 75 5.10 -11.85 -10.78
CA ASP A 75 4.68 -13.24 -11.01
C ASP A 75 5.20 -14.22 -9.96
N GLN A 76 6.30 -13.89 -9.27
CA GLN A 76 6.89 -14.71 -8.21
C GLN A 76 6.27 -14.45 -6.82
N LEU A 77 5.30 -13.54 -6.73
CA LEU A 77 4.60 -13.25 -5.48
C LEU A 77 3.68 -14.43 -5.12
N PRO A 78 3.75 -14.99 -3.90
CA PRO A 78 2.85 -16.05 -3.46
C PRO A 78 1.39 -15.62 -3.59
N LYS A 79 0.53 -16.53 -4.05
CA LYS A 79 -0.90 -16.25 -4.28
C LYS A 79 -1.59 -15.68 -3.05
N GLU A 80 -1.26 -16.19 -1.86
CA GLU A 80 -1.76 -15.72 -0.57
C GLU A 80 -1.46 -14.22 -0.36
N LEU A 81 -0.19 -13.83 -0.54
CA LEU A 81 0.24 -12.46 -0.37
C LEU A 81 -0.32 -11.54 -1.46
N SER A 82 -0.44 -12.05 -2.69
CA SER A 82 -1.13 -11.35 -3.77
C SER A 82 -2.60 -11.09 -3.43
N SER A 83 -3.30 -12.06 -2.82
CA SER A 83 -4.68 -11.91 -2.36
C SER A 83 -4.78 -10.82 -1.31
N ILE A 84 -3.91 -10.83 -0.30
CA ILE A 84 -3.84 -9.78 0.74
C ILE A 84 -3.65 -8.40 0.14
N VAL A 85 -2.74 -8.25 -0.82
CA VAL A 85 -2.51 -6.97 -1.53
C VAL A 85 -3.80 -6.49 -2.21
N GLU A 86 -4.53 -7.38 -2.88
CA GLU A 86 -5.80 -7.04 -3.53
C GLU A 86 -6.91 -6.68 -2.55
N GLN A 87 -7.02 -7.39 -1.42
CA GLN A 87 -7.97 -7.09 -0.35
C GLN A 87 -7.71 -5.70 0.26
N ILE A 88 -6.44 -5.36 0.52
CA ILE A 88 -6.04 -4.04 1.00
C ILE A 88 -6.36 -2.95 -0.03
N ARG A 89 -6.11 -3.18 -1.33
CA ARG A 89 -6.48 -2.25 -2.42
C ARG A 89 -7.98 -1.99 -2.51
N ARG A 90 -8.79 -2.99 -2.13
CA ARG A 90 -10.25 -2.91 -2.01
C ARG A 90 -10.71 -2.32 -0.69
N GLN A 91 -9.79 -1.92 0.18
CA GLN A 91 -10.07 -1.37 1.52
C GLN A 91 -10.86 -2.34 2.41
N GLN A 92 -10.67 -3.64 2.23
CA GLN A 92 -11.23 -4.63 3.14
C GLN A 92 -10.47 -4.56 4.47
N THR A 93 -11.19 -4.31 5.56
CA THR A 93 -10.63 -4.12 6.90
C THR A 93 -10.23 -5.41 7.59
N ASP A 94 -10.67 -6.54 7.05
CA ASP A 94 -10.35 -7.88 7.54
C ASP A 94 -9.91 -8.78 6.39
N GLY A 95 -9.12 -9.80 6.70
CA GLY A 95 -8.46 -10.66 5.73
C GLY A 95 -7.57 -11.72 6.39
N PRO A 96 -6.99 -12.64 5.61
CA PRO A 96 -6.22 -13.74 6.15
C PRO A 96 -4.85 -13.27 6.67
N ASP A 97 -4.43 -13.82 7.80
CA ASP A 97 -3.08 -13.69 8.30
C ASP A 97 -2.07 -14.41 7.40
N TYR A 98 -0.82 -13.96 7.40
CA TYR A 98 0.23 -14.52 6.58
C TYR A 98 1.44 -14.91 7.42
N LYS A 99 1.70 -16.21 7.55
CA LYS A 99 2.84 -16.76 8.31
C LYS A 99 2.96 -16.22 9.74
N GLY A 100 1.82 -16.07 10.42
CA GLY A 100 1.73 -15.52 11.77
C GLY A 100 1.76 -13.99 11.86
N LEU A 101 1.83 -13.28 10.72
CA LEU A 101 1.69 -11.83 10.64
C LEU A 101 0.21 -11.47 10.44
N LYS A 102 -0.28 -10.53 11.25
CA LYS A 102 -1.69 -10.18 11.27
C LYS A 102 -2.06 -9.34 10.05
N TYR A 103 -3.19 -9.66 9.41
CA TYR A 103 -3.72 -8.86 8.30
C TYR A 103 -3.89 -7.38 8.69
N ARG A 104 -4.39 -7.12 9.90
CA ARG A 104 -4.63 -5.76 10.41
C ARG A 104 -3.36 -4.90 10.43
N ASP A 105 -2.20 -5.49 10.72
CA ASP A 105 -0.93 -4.75 10.74
C ASP A 105 -0.49 -4.39 9.32
N MET A 106 -0.62 -5.33 8.38
CA MET A 106 -0.36 -5.07 6.95
C MET A 106 -1.30 -3.99 6.39
N TYR A 107 -2.59 -4.05 6.75
CA TYR A 107 -3.59 -3.04 6.39
C TYR A 107 -3.26 -1.66 6.98
N ARG A 108 -2.82 -1.62 8.25
CA ARG A 108 -2.40 -0.39 8.92
C ARG A 108 -1.23 0.26 8.17
N TRP A 109 -0.21 -0.51 7.81
CA TRP A 109 0.94 0.01 7.06
C TRP A 109 0.56 0.59 5.71
N ALA A 110 -0.38 -0.05 4.99
CA ALA A 110 -0.86 0.47 3.71
C ALA A 110 -1.63 1.80 3.85
N ASN A 111 -2.25 2.04 5.00
CA ASN A 111 -3.04 3.24 5.29
C ASN A 111 -2.31 4.25 6.19
N PHE A 112 -1.03 4.06 6.45
CA PHE A 112 -0.22 4.99 7.24
C PHE A 112 0.17 6.20 6.41
N ASP A 113 0.08 7.39 7.00
CA ASP A 113 0.56 8.62 6.38
C ASP A 113 2.09 8.65 6.42
N LEU A 114 2.72 8.43 5.27
CA LEU A 114 4.18 8.54 5.19
C LEU A 114 4.60 10.01 5.37
N PRO A 115 5.63 10.31 6.20
CA PRO A 115 6.00 11.68 6.56
C PRO A 115 6.28 12.60 5.36
N ASP A 116 6.73 12.03 4.25
CA ASP A 116 7.09 12.78 3.04
C ASP A 116 5.87 13.20 2.20
N LYS A 117 4.66 12.75 2.57
CA LYS A 117 3.36 13.02 1.92
C LYS A 117 3.28 12.69 0.42
N ARG A 118 4.29 12.07 -0.19
CA ARG A 118 4.27 11.71 -1.63
C ARG A 118 3.40 10.52 -1.94
N THR A 119 3.09 9.70 -0.93
CA THR A 119 2.16 8.58 -1.02
C THR A 119 1.00 8.83 -0.08
N ARG A 120 -0.20 8.84 -0.63
CA ARG A 120 -1.43 8.95 0.15
C ARG A 120 -1.83 7.57 0.67
N PRO A 121 -2.45 7.47 1.85
CA PRO A 121 -3.08 6.24 2.31
C PRO A 121 -3.99 5.63 1.26
N VAL A 122 -4.09 4.30 1.25
CA VAL A 122 -4.98 3.59 0.31
C VAL A 122 -6.45 4.00 0.50
N LYS A 123 -6.86 4.34 1.72
CA LYS A 123 -8.17 4.94 2.04
C LYS A 123 -8.47 6.22 1.25
N ASP A 124 -7.45 7.05 0.98
CA ASP A 124 -7.61 8.39 0.42
C ASP A 124 -7.46 8.41 -1.12
N LYS A 125 -8.01 7.38 -1.80
CA LYS A 125 -7.86 7.15 -3.25
C LYS A 125 -7.92 8.45 -4.05
N ARG A 126 -6.94 8.63 -4.93
CA ARG A 126 -6.87 9.77 -5.87
C ARG A 126 -8.13 9.77 -6.74
N VAL A 127 -9.02 10.71 -6.45
CA VAL A 127 -10.09 11.11 -7.35
C VAL A 127 -9.47 11.61 -8.66
N THR A 128 -9.75 10.96 -9.79
CA THR A 128 -9.30 11.42 -11.11
C THR A 128 -9.91 12.78 -11.40
N LYS A 129 -9.05 13.74 -11.79
CA LYS A 129 -9.40 15.15 -12.02
C LYS A 129 -10.47 15.39 -13.10
N SER A 130 -10.82 14.37 -13.87
CA SER A 130 -11.69 14.52 -15.03
C SER A 130 -13.17 14.74 -14.70
N PHE A 131 -13.68 14.30 -13.54
CA PHE A 131 -15.13 14.40 -13.27
C PHE A 131 -15.50 14.29 -11.78
N ARG A 132 -15.15 15.23 -10.89
CA ARG A 132 -15.74 15.20 -9.53
C ARG A 132 -16.04 16.57 -8.95
N LEU A 133 -17.33 16.78 -8.71
CA LEU A 133 -17.83 17.53 -7.56
C LEU A 133 -17.05 17.09 -6.29
N HIS A 134 -16.73 18.05 -5.41
CA HIS A 134 -16.12 17.76 -4.10
C HIS A 134 -16.91 16.65 -3.37
N PRO A 135 -16.30 15.75 -2.58
CA PRO A 135 -17.04 14.68 -1.89
C PRO A 135 -18.25 15.18 -1.10
N ASP A 136 -18.12 16.33 -0.44
CA ASP A 136 -19.23 16.97 0.27
C ASP A 136 -20.32 17.48 -0.67
N ALA A 137 -19.93 17.99 -1.85
CA ALA A 137 -20.87 18.41 -2.88
C ALA A 137 -21.60 17.20 -3.48
N TYR A 138 -20.91 16.08 -3.69
CA TYR A 138 -21.52 14.82 -4.12
C TYR A 138 -22.53 14.30 -3.09
N LYS A 139 -22.17 14.34 -1.80
CA LYS A 139 -23.06 13.92 -0.70
C LYS A 139 -24.32 14.78 -0.66
N LYS A 140 -24.17 16.10 -0.69
CA LYS A 140 -25.30 17.06 -0.73
C LYS A 140 -26.15 16.88 -1.97
N LEU A 141 -25.54 16.67 -3.13
CA LEU A 141 -26.27 16.45 -4.39
C LEU A 141 -27.12 15.18 -4.30
N LYS A 142 -26.58 14.12 -3.71
CA LYS A 142 -27.30 12.87 -3.51
C LYS A 142 -28.48 13.02 -2.54
N GLU A 143 -28.26 13.66 -1.40
CA GLU A 143 -29.31 13.94 -0.41
C GLU A 143 -30.48 14.72 -1.03
N LYS A 144 -30.18 15.78 -1.80
CA LYS A 144 -31.20 16.58 -2.47
C LYS A 144 -31.92 15.86 -3.61
N ALA A 145 -31.24 14.98 -4.34
CA ALA A 145 -31.87 14.18 -5.38
C ALA A 145 -32.84 13.16 -4.78
N GLU A 146 -32.51 12.57 -3.63
CA GLU A 146 -33.40 11.68 -2.88
C GLU A 146 -34.62 12.43 -2.33
N GLU A 147 -34.45 13.65 -1.79
CA GLU A 147 -35.57 14.50 -1.36
C GLU A 147 -36.53 14.88 -2.51
N ALA A 148 -35.99 15.03 -3.72
CA ALA A 148 -36.76 15.35 -4.92
C ALA A 148 -37.36 14.12 -5.63
N ASP A 149 -37.14 12.91 -5.10
CA ASP A 149 -37.49 11.62 -5.72
C ASP A 149 -37.00 11.50 -7.18
N GLN A 150 -35.79 11.99 -7.43
CA GLN A 150 -35.16 12.03 -8.74
C GLN A 150 -33.84 11.26 -8.76
N THR A 151 -33.45 10.81 -9.95
CA THR A 151 -32.08 10.31 -10.12
C THR A 151 -31.09 11.46 -10.00
N MET A 152 -29.93 11.19 -9.40
CA MET A 152 -28.88 12.19 -9.19
C MET A 152 -28.47 12.90 -10.49
N THR A 153 -28.51 12.21 -11.63
CA THR A 153 -28.22 12.80 -12.94
C THR A 153 -29.32 13.77 -13.38
N SER A 154 -30.60 13.36 -13.28
CA SER A 154 -31.74 14.20 -13.65
C SER A 154 -31.81 15.46 -12.78
N TYR A 155 -31.51 15.33 -11.49
CA TYR A 155 -31.47 16.45 -10.56
C TYR A 155 -30.34 17.43 -10.92
N LEU A 156 -29.16 16.91 -11.25
CA LEU A 156 -28.02 17.73 -11.67
C LEU A 156 -28.27 18.44 -13.00
N GLU A 157 -28.86 17.76 -13.98
CA GLU A 157 -29.23 18.35 -15.27
C GLU A 157 -30.26 19.47 -15.09
N GLY A 158 -31.27 19.27 -14.24
CA GLY A 158 -32.24 20.30 -13.91
C GLY A 158 -31.62 21.54 -13.25
N LEU A 159 -30.57 21.37 -12.45
CA LEU A 159 -29.83 22.50 -11.84
C LEU A 159 -28.95 23.26 -12.83
N ILE A 160 -28.50 22.62 -13.91
CA ILE A 160 -27.59 23.22 -14.90
C ILE A 160 -28.36 23.84 -16.07
N LEU A 161 -29.50 23.26 -16.43
CA LEU A 161 -30.33 23.66 -17.58
C LEU A 161 -31.49 24.60 -17.19
N ALA A 162 -31.66 24.92 -15.90
CA ALA A 162 -32.57 25.96 -15.42
C ALA A 162 -31.92 27.34 -15.47
#